data_AF-A0A349AWR1-F1
#
_entry.id   AF-A0A349AWR1-F1
#
_cell.length_a   1.000
_cell.length_b   1.000
_cell.length_c   1.000
_cell.angle_alpha   90.00
_cell.angle_beta   90.00
_cell.angle_gamma   90.00
#
_symmetry.space_group_name_H-M   'P 1'
#
loop_
_entity.id
_entity.type
_entity.pdbx_description
1 polymer ?
#
loop_
_entity_poly.entity_id
_entity_poly.type
_entity_poly.pdbx_seq_one_letter_code
_entity_poly.pdbx_strand_id
1 'polypeptide(L)'
;MFTGIIEELGTVRSIERTTDSARVTIEGPLVVSDAEHGASISVNGVCLTVVTHDAATFSADVMAQTLSASGLGALHEGSRVNLERAARVDARLGGHIV
;
A
#
# COMPACT_ATOMS: atom_id res chain seq x y z
N MET A 1 -0.88 3.26 -11.69
CA MET A 1 0.01 2.56 -12.63
C MET A 1 1.31 2.30 -11.91
N PHE A 2 1.82 1.07 -11.96
CA PHE A 2 3.05 0.67 -11.27
C PHE A 2 4.00 -0.02 -12.25
N THR A 3 5.23 -0.26 -11.81
CA THR A 3 6.28 -0.91 -12.62
C THR A 3 6.52 -2.37 -12.23
N GLY A 4 6.02 -2.80 -11.07
CA GLY A 4 6.30 -4.11 -10.50
C GLY A 4 7.69 -4.22 -9.87
N ILE A 5 8.36 -3.09 -9.64
CA ILE A 5 9.66 -3.03 -8.96
C ILE A 5 9.40 -2.59 -7.52
N ILE A 6 9.60 -3.51 -6.59
CA ILE A 6 9.41 -3.24 -5.16
C ILE A 6 10.51 -2.28 -4.68
N GLU A 7 10.09 -1.18 -4.07
CA GLU A 7 10.99 -0.14 -3.58
C GLU A 7 11.43 -0.40 -2.14
N GLU A 8 10.55 -0.95 -1.31
CA GLU A 8 10.89 -1.36 0.04
C GLU A 8 9.99 -2.48 0.58
N LEU A 9 10.43 -3.07 1.71
CA LEU A 9 9.62 -3.96 2.51
C LEU A 9 9.07 -3.23 3.73
N GLY A 10 7.75 -3.05 3.75
CA GLY A 10 7.03 -2.48 4.88
C GLY A 10 6.60 -3.49 5.92
N THR A 11 5.95 -2.98 6.96
CA THR A 11 5.36 -3.78 8.04
C THR A 11 3.96 -3.26 8.37
N VAL A 12 2.98 -4.16 8.42
CA VAL A 12 1.63 -3.85 8.89
C VAL A 12 1.69 -3.50 10.38
N ARG A 13 1.29 -2.27 10.73
CA ARG A 13 1.27 -1.77 12.11
C ARG A 13 -0.09 -1.93 12.79
N SER A 14 -1.18 -1.86 12.04
CA SER A 14 -2.52 -2.14 12.59
C SER A 14 -3.49 -2.55 11.48
N ILE A 15 -4.53 -3.29 11.87
CA ILE A 15 -5.69 -3.60 11.02
C ILE A 15 -6.97 -3.44 11.84
N GLU A 16 -7.77 -2.43 11.50
CA GLU A 16 -9.06 -2.15 12.12
C GLU A 16 -10.18 -2.61 11.18
N ARG A 17 -10.77 -3.78 11.46
CA ARG A 17 -11.83 -4.36 10.62
C ARG A 17 -13.19 -3.80 11.00
N THR A 18 -13.98 -3.45 9.98
CA THR A 18 -15.41 -3.14 10.08
C THR A 18 -16.21 -4.20 9.32
N THR A 19 -17.53 -4.04 9.23
CA THR A 19 -18.40 -4.99 8.52
C THR A 19 -18.03 -5.12 7.04
N ASP A 20 -17.75 -4.01 6.36
CA ASP A 20 -17.61 -3.97 4.89
C ASP A 20 -16.23 -3.46 4.42
N SER A 21 -15.32 -3.17 5.35
CA SER A 21 -13.98 -2.68 5.05
C SER A 21 -12.99 -2.97 6.19
N ALA A 22 -11.72 -2.69 5.97
CA ALA A 22 -10.73 -2.56 7.02
C ALA A 22 -9.86 -1.34 6.80
N ARG A 23 -9.47 -0.65 7.87
CA ARG A 23 -8.38 0.32 7.82
C ARG A 23 -7.08 -0.39 8.14
N VAL A 24 -6.12 -0.30 7.22
CA VAL A 24 -4.80 -0.91 7.37
C VAL A 24 -3.77 0.19 7.49
N THR A 25 -2.96 0.16 8.55
CA THR A 25 -1.82 1.06 8.73
C THR A 25 -0.53 0.29 8.46
N ILE A 26 0.33 0.85 7.61
CA ILE A 26 1.56 0.21 7.15
C ILE A 26 2.73 1.17 7.35
N GLU A 27 3.81 0.66 7.93
CA GLU A 27 5.10 1.35 7.97
C GLU A 27 5.86 1.11 6.67
N GLY A 28 6.34 2.20 6.08
CA GLY A 28 7.13 2.23 4.85
C GLY A 28 7.70 3.64 4.64
N PRO A 29 8.81 4.00 5.29
CA PRO A 29 9.36 5.36 5.25
C PRO A 29 9.72 5.86 3.85
N LEU A 30 10.12 4.97 2.93
CA LEU A 30 10.44 5.37 1.56
C LEU A 30 9.17 5.72 0.78
N VAL A 31 8.13 4.90 0.85
CA VAL A 31 6.90 5.14 0.08
C VAL A 31 6.07 6.31 0.63
N VAL A 32 6.25 6.68 1.90
CA VAL A 32 5.60 7.88 2.47
C VAL A 32 6.40 9.17 2.29
N SER A 33 7.66 9.09 1.83
CA SER A 33 8.56 10.25 1.74
C SER A 33 8.05 11.40 0.86
N ASP A 34 7.21 11.08 -0.12
CA ASP A 34 6.53 12.02 -1.02
C ASP A 34 5.03 11.72 -1.14
N ALA A 35 4.45 11.00 -0.19
CA ALA A 35 3.03 10.68 -0.20
C ALA A 35 2.20 11.91 0.21
N GLU A 36 1.04 12.05 -0.44
CA GLU A 36 0.00 12.99 -0.07
C GLU A 36 -1.32 12.25 0.16
N HIS A 37 -2.30 12.91 0.77
CA HIS A 37 -3.66 12.37 0.83
C HIS A 37 -4.17 12.11 -0.59
N GLY A 38 -4.67 10.90 -0.85
CA GLY A 38 -5.11 10.48 -2.19
C GLY A 38 -4.01 9.89 -3.08
N ALA A 39 -2.74 9.86 -2.62
CA ALA A 39 -1.68 9.17 -3.34
C ALA A 39 -1.95 7.66 -3.45
N SER A 40 -1.39 7.02 -4.47
CA SER A 40 -1.52 5.58 -4.70
C SER A 40 -0.23 4.86 -4.33
N ILE A 41 -0.32 3.89 -3.43
CA ILE A 41 0.78 3.01 -3.02
C ILE A 41 0.33 1.56 -3.24
N SER A 42 1.16 0.79 -3.93
CA SER A 42 0.95 -0.65 -4.12
C SER A 42 1.42 -1.41 -2.89
N VAL A 43 0.54 -2.24 -2.33
CA VAL A 43 0.82 -3.13 -1.20
C VAL A 43 0.63 -4.57 -1.66
N ASN A 44 1.72 -5.32 -1.77
CA ASN A 44 1.73 -6.67 -2.37
C ASN A 44 1.01 -6.70 -3.74
N GLY A 45 1.16 -5.64 -4.55
CA GLY A 45 0.53 -5.53 -5.87
C GLY A 45 -0.90 -4.97 -5.85
N VAL A 46 -1.48 -4.71 -4.67
CA VAL A 46 -2.81 -4.10 -4.56
C VAL A 46 -2.65 -2.59 -4.44
N CYS A 47 -3.21 -1.85 -5.40
CA CYS A 47 -3.23 -0.39 -5.37
C CYS A 47 -4.15 0.11 -4.24
N LEU A 48 -3.56 0.78 -3.24
CA LEU A 48 -4.29 1.39 -2.13
C LEU A 48 -4.14 2.91 -2.16
N THR A 49 -5.21 3.60 -1.76
CA THR A 49 -5.24 5.06 -1.67
C THR A 49 -4.89 5.50 -0.26
N VAL A 50 -3.93 6.40 -0.14
CA VAL A 50 -3.49 6.98 1.15
C VAL A 50 -4.61 7.83 1.75
N VAL A 51 -5.06 7.49 2.96
CA VAL A 51 -6.06 8.24 3.73
C VAL A 51 -5.36 9.18 4.70
N THR A 52 -4.46 8.67 5.52
CA THR A 52 -3.55 9.46 6.37
C THR A 52 -2.12 8.97 6.22
N HIS A 53 -1.15 9.83 6.49
CA HIS A 53 0.25 9.46 6.55
C HIS A 53 1.00 10.33 7.57
N ASP A 54 2.16 9.84 8.01
CA ASP A 54 3.17 10.58 8.75
C ASP A 54 4.56 10.27 8.16
N ALA A 55 5.64 10.58 8.90
CA ALA A 55 7.00 10.39 8.43
C ALA A 55 7.42 8.91 8.22
N ALA A 56 6.65 7.94 8.72
CA ALA A 56 7.01 6.53 8.66
C ALA A 56 5.86 5.62 8.20
N THR A 57 4.61 6.06 8.34
CA THR A 57 3.43 5.22 8.13
C THR A 57 2.40 5.88 7.24
N PHE A 58 1.61 5.05 6.55
CA PHE A 58 0.37 5.49 5.91
C PHE A 58 -0.78 4.54 6.28
N SER A 59 -2.00 5.04 6.19
CA SER A 59 -3.21 4.25 6.30
C SER A 59 -3.99 4.22 4.99
N ALA A 60 -4.72 3.13 4.77
CA ALA A 60 -5.64 2.99 3.66
C ALA A 60 -6.91 2.24 4.09
N ASP A 61 -8.04 2.64 3.52
CA ASP A 61 -9.29 1.90 3.64
C ASP A 61 -9.37 0.83 2.53
N VAL A 62 -9.58 -0.41 2.94
CA VAL A 62 -9.61 -1.58 2.05
C VAL A 62 -10.99 -2.22 2.14
N MET A 63 -11.72 -2.21 1.03
CA MET A 63 -13.07 -2.79 0.96
C MET A 63 -13.02 -4.32 1.15
N ALA A 64 -14.10 -4.89 1.70
CA ALA A 64 -14.23 -6.33 1.91
C ALA A 64 -13.95 -7.16 0.64
N GLN A 65 -14.38 -6.67 -0.53
CA GLN A 65 -14.10 -7.31 -1.81
C GLN A 65 -12.59 -7.42 -2.09
N THR A 66 -11.83 -6.35 -1.86
CA THR A 66 -10.37 -6.34 -2.07
C THR A 66 -9.67 -7.24 -1.06
N LEU A 67 -10.13 -7.27 0.20
CA LEU A 67 -9.60 -8.18 1.21
C LEU A 67 -9.83 -9.66 0.82
N SER A 68 -11.00 -9.97 0.28
CA SER A 68 -11.38 -11.31 -0.17
C SER A 68 -10.65 -11.75 -1.45
N ALA A 69 -10.49 -10.84 -2.40
CA ALA A 69 -9.94 -11.12 -3.73
C ALA A 69 -8.40 -11.06 -3.79
N SER A 70 -7.71 -10.74 -2.69
CA SER A 70 -6.27 -10.56 -2.66
C SER A 70 -5.61 -11.21 -1.44
N GLY A 71 -4.28 -11.23 -1.40
CA GLY A 71 -3.52 -11.69 -0.24
C GLY A 71 -3.67 -10.78 1.00
N LEU A 72 -4.28 -9.60 0.88
CA LEU A 72 -4.43 -8.66 2.00
C LEU A 72 -5.33 -9.21 3.12
N GLY A 73 -6.31 -10.07 2.79
CA GLY A 73 -7.21 -10.64 3.79
C GLY A 73 -6.52 -11.50 4.85
N ALA A 74 -5.37 -12.10 4.52
CA ALA A 74 -4.58 -12.95 5.42
C ALA A 74 -3.56 -12.16 6.28
N LEU A 75 -3.43 -10.84 6.05
CA LEU A 75 -2.50 -10.02 6.81
C LEU A 75 -2.96 -9.86 8.27
N HIS A 76 -1.96 -9.74 9.12
CA HIS A 76 -2.05 -9.43 10.55
C HIS A 76 -0.95 -8.43 10.92
N GLU A 77 -1.08 -7.79 12.08
CA GLU A 77 -0.04 -6.92 12.62
C GLU A 77 1.32 -7.64 12.65
N GLY A 78 2.38 -6.95 12.22
CA GLY A 78 3.72 -7.50 12.06
C GLY A 78 3.99 -8.16 10.70
N SER A 79 2.96 -8.39 9.87
CA SER A 79 3.15 -8.94 8.52
C SER A 79 4.07 -8.04 7.68
N ARG A 80 5.00 -8.66 6.94
CA ARG A 80 5.85 -7.97 5.96
C ARG A 80 5.12 -7.84 4.62
N VAL A 81 5.24 -6.69 3.99
CA VAL A 81 4.59 -6.40 2.70
C VAL A 81 5.56 -5.73 1.73
N ASN A 82 5.43 -6.05 0.45
CA ASN A 82 6.11 -5.36 -0.63
C ASN A 82 5.41 -4.03 -0.89
N LEU A 83 6.18 -2.95 -0.98
CA LEU A 83 5.69 -1.60 -1.23
C LEU A 83 6.31 -0.98 -2.48
N GLU A 84 5.49 -0.29 -3.26
CA GLU A 84 5.89 0.45 -4.47
C GLU A 84 5.00 1.69 -4.63
N ARG A 85 5.59 2.85 -4.90
CA ARG A 85 4.87 4.09 -5.22
C ARG A 85 4.33 4.05 -6.65
N ALA A 86 3.28 4.82 -6.91
CA ALA A 86 2.78 5.00 -8.27
C ALA A 86 3.88 5.56 -9.19
N ALA A 87 4.01 4.98 -10.38
CA ALA A 87 5.00 5.39 -11.35
C ALA A 87 4.70 6.82 -11.86
N ARG A 88 5.75 7.64 -11.96
CA ARG A 88 5.67 8.91 -12.68
C ARG A 88 5.64 8.66 -14.19
N VAL A 89 4.82 9.43 -14.91
CA VAL A 89 4.66 9.31 -16.36
C VAL A 89 5.96 9.63 -17.12
N ASP A 90 6.80 10.51 -16.57
CA ASP A 90 8.07 10.95 -17.16
C ASP A 90 9.26 10.04 -16.81
N ALA A 91 9.05 8.99 -16.01
CA ALA A 91 10.10 8.09 -15.56
C ALA A 91 10.29 6.90 -16.51
N ARG A 92 11.50 6.33 -16.49
CA ARG A 92 11.79 5.09 -17.21
C ARG A 92 11.06 3.91 -16.55
N LEU A 93 10.28 3.16 -17.32
CA LEU A 93 9.70 1.90 -16.88
C LEU A 93 10.79 0.81 -16.86
N GLY A 94 11.36 0.55 -15.67
CA GLY A 94 12.36 -0.49 -15.49
C GLY A 94 11.79 -1.91 -15.53
N GLY A 95 10.53 -2.08 -15.13
CA GLY A 95 9.78 -3.33 -15.16
C GLY A 95 8.77 -3.34 -16.31
N HIS A 96 7.49 -3.54 -15.99
CA HIS A 96 6.38 -3.51 -16.95
C HIS A 96 5.17 -2.81 -16.34
N ILE A 97 4.15 -2.53 -17.14
CA ILE A 97 2.93 -1.92 -16.64
C ILE A 97 2.15 -2.95 -15.82
N VAL A 98 1.94 -2.63 -14.54
CA VAL A 98 1.08 -3.35 -13.59
C VAL A 98 -0.18 -2.53 -13.32
#